data_AF-A0A3M0D262-F1
#
_entry.id   AF-A0A3M0D262-F1
#
_cell.length_a   1.000
_cell.length_b   1.000
_cell.length_c   1.000
_cell.angle_alpha   90.00
_cell.angle_beta   90.00
_cell.angle_gamma   90.00
#
_symmetry.space_group_name_H-M   'P 1'
#
loop_
_entity.id
_entity.type
_entity.pdbx_description
1 polymer ?
#
loop_
_entity_poly.entity_id
_entity_poly.type
_entity_poly.pdbx_seq_one_letter_code
_entity_poly.pdbx_strand_id
1 'polypeptide(L)'
;MAVRPLRDGRYAVETDGSTYVVDLDAHTCTCPDHQLRHARCKHLRRVALEVTERLVPPPGERTAVCAVCGGRTFVPTAFRGPALCPRHDHRPGDLVRDRETGTRLIVVAATDERADRVETVEGRLVANYPTNADYGAHEPVFRAVYLDSLRRDGDVRRYAFPASRLQRVGTRVTDDTDTESRPSPTEEGTASPTTA
;
A
#
# COMPACT_ATOMS: atom_id res chain seq x y z
N MET A 1 -18.26 -18.24 8.62
CA MET A 1 -17.47 -18.71 7.46
C MET A 1 -16.18 -17.92 7.41
N ALA A 2 -15.05 -18.55 7.71
CA ALA A 2 -13.73 -17.93 7.75
C ALA A 2 -12.89 -18.36 6.54
N VAL A 3 -12.08 -17.46 6.00
CA VAL A 3 -11.17 -17.76 4.88
C VAL A 3 -9.73 -17.71 5.39
N ARG A 4 -8.94 -18.73 5.02
CA ARG A 4 -7.52 -18.81 5.35
C ARG A 4 -6.71 -19.13 4.09
N PRO A 5 -5.68 -18.34 3.75
CA PRO A 5 -4.80 -18.65 2.63
C PRO A 5 -3.96 -19.90 2.90
N LEU A 6 -3.71 -20.68 1.85
CA LEU A 6 -2.80 -21.80 1.82
C LEU A 6 -1.48 -21.41 1.13
N ARG A 7 -0.44 -22.25 1.28
CA ARG A 7 0.90 -21.94 0.76
C ARG A 7 1.01 -22.03 -0.76
N ASP A 8 0.06 -22.68 -1.40
CA ASP A 8 0.00 -22.98 -2.83
C ASP A 8 -0.93 -22.04 -3.61
N GLY A 9 -1.34 -20.91 -3.03
CA GLY A 9 -2.22 -19.93 -3.68
C GLY A 9 -3.72 -20.26 -3.58
N ARG A 10 -4.08 -21.40 -2.98
CA ARG A 10 -5.46 -21.77 -2.70
C ARG A 10 -5.94 -21.25 -1.34
N TYR A 11 -7.22 -21.40 -1.06
CA TYR A 11 -7.87 -20.89 0.14
C TYR A 11 -8.69 -21.98 0.82
N ALA A 12 -8.50 -22.15 2.13
CA ALA A 12 -9.39 -22.93 2.96
C ALA A 12 -10.54 -22.04 3.43
N VAL A 13 -11.77 -22.50 3.22
CA VAL A 13 -13.00 -21.84 3.67
C VAL A 13 -13.64 -22.72 4.73
N GLU A 14 -13.57 -22.26 5.97
CA GLU A 14 -14.10 -22.94 7.14
C GLU A 14 -15.55 -22.51 7.35
N THR A 15 -16.45 -23.49 7.43
CA THR A 15 -17.88 -23.36 7.68
C THR A 15 -18.27 -24.21 8.89
N ASP A 16 -19.51 -24.09 9.34
CA ASP A 16 -19.99 -24.87 10.49
C ASP A 16 -19.98 -26.37 10.14
N GLY A 17 -18.95 -27.07 10.62
CA GLY A 17 -18.76 -28.52 10.45
C GLY A 17 -18.05 -28.97 9.16
N SER A 18 -17.53 -28.07 8.32
CA SER A 18 -16.83 -28.47 7.08
C SER A 18 -15.82 -27.42 6.61
N THR A 19 -14.74 -27.88 5.99
CA THR A 19 -13.72 -27.02 5.35
C THR A 19 -13.63 -27.35 3.87
N TYR A 20 -13.71 -26.31 3.03
CA TYR A 20 -13.60 -26.45 1.58
C TYR A 20 -12.38 -25.70 1.06
N VAL A 21 -11.65 -26.32 0.15
CA VAL A 21 -10.57 -25.67 -0.61
C VAL A 21 -11.16 -24.99 -1.84
N VAL A 22 -10.77 -23.74 -2.05
CA VAL A 22 -11.09 -22.89 -3.21
C VAL A 22 -9.79 -22.56 -3.95
N ASP A 23 -9.84 -22.72 -5.26
CA ASP A 23 -8.81 -22.25 -6.19
C ASP A 23 -9.42 -21.13 -7.02
N LEU A 24 -8.94 -19.90 -6.82
CA LEU A 24 -9.46 -18.74 -7.54
C LEU A 24 -9.06 -18.73 -9.01
N ASP A 25 -7.83 -19.13 -9.32
CA ASP A 25 -7.28 -19.11 -10.68
C ASP A 25 -7.97 -20.16 -11.55
N ALA A 26 -8.17 -21.36 -10.99
CA ALA A 26 -8.93 -22.43 -11.66
C ALA A 26 -10.46 -22.21 -11.57
N HIS A 27 -10.93 -21.21 -10.83
CA HIS A 27 -12.34 -21.00 -10.49
C HIS A 27 -13.04 -22.25 -9.93
N THR A 28 -12.32 -23.05 -9.13
CA THR A 28 -12.86 -24.30 -8.57
C THR A 28 -13.08 -24.25 -7.06
N CYS A 29 -14.01 -25.08 -6.59
CA CYS A 29 -14.22 -25.32 -5.17
C CYS A 29 -14.52 -26.79 -4.91
N THR A 30 -13.99 -27.32 -3.80
CA THR A 30 -14.23 -28.70 -3.34
C THR A 30 -15.60 -28.92 -2.70
N CYS A 31 -16.44 -27.88 -2.55
CA CYS A 31 -17.77 -28.05 -1.97
C CYS A 31 -18.74 -28.80 -2.89
N PRO A 32 -19.73 -29.53 -2.33
CA PRO A 32 -20.70 -30.30 -3.11
C PRO A 32 -21.44 -29.46 -4.17
N ASP A 33 -21.78 -28.20 -3.86
CA ASP A 33 -22.46 -27.31 -4.81
C ASP A 33 -21.65 -27.10 -6.10
N HIS A 34 -20.33 -27.04 -5.99
CA HIS A 34 -19.47 -26.87 -7.16
C HIS A 34 -19.15 -28.21 -7.82
N GLN A 35 -18.87 -29.26 -7.03
CA GLN A 35 -18.48 -30.58 -7.56
C GLN A 35 -19.64 -31.30 -8.26
N LEU A 36 -20.87 -31.16 -7.75
CA LEU A 36 -22.04 -31.88 -8.27
C LEU A 36 -22.87 -31.03 -9.23
N ARG A 37 -22.90 -29.71 -9.04
CA ARG A 37 -23.79 -28.80 -9.79
C ARG A 37 -23.03 -27.78 -10.63
N HIS A 38 -21.70 -27.77 -10.60
CA HIS A 38 -20.85 -26.78 -11.27
C HIS A 38 -21.26 -25.31 -10.97
N ALA A 39 -21.86 -25.08 -9.80
CA ALA A 39 -22.36 -23.78 -9.44
C ALA A 39 -21.22 -22.83 -9.05
N ARG A 40 -21.44 -21.52 -9.26
CA ARG A 40 -20.66 -20.46 -8.61
C ARG A 40 -21.04 -20.39 -7.14
N CYS A 41 -20.45 -21.27 -6.33
CA CYS A 41 -20.81 -21.46 -4.94
C CYS A 41 -20.47 -20.23 -4.08
N LYS A 42 -21.10 -20.15 -2.90
CA LYS A 42 -20.85 -19.08 -1.92
C LYS A 42 -19.39 -18.99 -1.47
N HIS A 43 -18.65 -20.10 -1.49
CA HIS A 43 -17.25 -20.16 -1.09
C HIS A 43 -16.36 -19.40 -2.09
N LEU A 44 -16.53 -19.64 -3.40
CA LEU A 44 -15.85 -18.87 -4.44
C LEU A 44 -16.12 -17.37 -4.31
N ARG A 45 -17.40 -17.00 -4.15
CA ARG A 45 -17.80 -15.60 -3.94
C ARG A 45 -17.15 -15.00 -2.70
N ARG A 46 -17.12 -15.73 -1.59
CA ARG A 46 -16.52 -15.25 -0.33
C ARG A 46 -15.03 -14.99 -0.48
N VAL A 47 -14.29 -15.93 -1.05
CA VAL A 47 -12.83 -15.78 -1.24
C VAL A 47 -12.55 -14.60 -2.17
N ALA A 48 -13.30 -14.46 -3.26
CA ALA A 48 -13.15 -13.33 -4.18
C ALA A 48 -13.39 -11.97 -3.47
N LEU A 49 -14.40 -11.89 -2.60
CA LEU A 49 -14.65 -10.69 -1.80
C LEU A 49 -13.50 -10.38 -0.84
N GLU A 50 -13.03 -11.35 -0.05
CA GLU A 50 -11.97 -11.11 0.93
C GLU A 50 -10.62 -10.75 0.28
N VAL A 51 -10.32 -11.31 -0.90
CA VAL A 51 -9.16 -10.91 -1.70
C VAL A 51 -9.33 -9.47 -2.22
N THR A 52 -10.51 -9.13 -2.74
CA THR A 52 -10.82 -7.78 -3.25
C THR A 52 -10.72 -6.73 -2.13
N GLU A 53 -11.21 -7.05 -0.94
CA GLU A 53 -11.15 -6.21 0.26
C GLU A 53 -9.75 -6.19 0.91
N ARG A 54 -8.77 -6.92 0.34
CA ARG A 54 -7.40 -7.06 0.87
C ARG A 54 -7.37 -7.55 2.34
N LEU A 55 -8.29 -8.43 2.70
CA LEU A 55 -8.32 -9.08 4.01
C LEU A 55 -7.39 -10.31 4.04
N VAL A 56 -7.31 -11.02 2.92
CA VAL A 56 -6.39 -12.14 2.67
C VAL A 56 -5.53 -11.83 1.43
N PRO A 57 -4.32 -12.42 1.31
CA PRO A 57 -3.48 -12.18 0.14
C PRO A 57 -4.14 -12.72 -1.14
N PRO A 58 -3.96 -12.05 -2.29
CA PRO A 58 -4.35 -12.59 -3.59
C PRO A 58 -3.49 -13.81 -3.97
N PRO A 59 -3.89 -14.58 -5.02
CA PRO A 59 -3.10 -15.70 -5.52
C PRO A 59 -1.68 -15.25 -5.87
N GLY A 60 -0.69 -16.09 -5.56
CA GLY A 60 0.73 -15.78 -5.77
C GLY A 60 1.36 -14.88 -4.69
N GLU A 61 0.58 -14.29 -3.80
CA GLU A 61 1.08 -13.46 -2.70
C GLU A 61 0.94 -14.14 -1.32
N ARG A 62 1.70 -13.60 -0.35
CA ARG A 62 1.66 -14.01 1.04
C ARG A 62 1.54 -12.80 1.96
N THR A 63 0.98 -13.03 3.14
CA THR A 63 0.99 -12.05 4.23
C THR A 63 2.42 -11.74 4.67
N ALA A 64 2.72 -10.45 4.82
CA ALA A 64 3.95 -9.92 5.37
C ALA A 64 3.64 -8.71 6.27
N VAL A 65 4.68 -8.23 6.93
CA VAL A 65 4.64 -7.07 7.82
C VAL A 65 5.51 -5.98 7.23
N CYS A 66 5.00 -4.76 7.19
CA CYS A 66 5.75 -3.60 6.72
C CYS A 66 6.95 -3.34 7.64
N ALA A 67 8.14 -3.26 7.06
CA ALA A 67 9.40 -2.99 7.75
C ALA A 67 9.50 -1.57 8.34
N VAL A 68 8.53 -0.70 8.08
CA VAL A 68 8.51 0.67 8.63
C VAL A 68 7.48 0.78 9.75
N CYS A 69 6.20 0.51 9.47
CA CYS A 69 5.13 0.73 10.45
C CYS A 69 4.59 -0.52 11.14
N GLY A 70 5.09 -1.72 10.82
CA GLY A 70 4.55 -2.97 11.35
C GLY A 70 3.14 -3.33 10.84
N GLY A 71 2.57 -2.53 9.94
CA GLY A 71 1.26 -2.80 9.35
C GLY A 71 1.27 -4.02 8.44
N ARG A 72 0.14 -4.74 8.38
CA ARG A 72 -0.05 -5.88 7.47
C ARG A 72 0.07 -5.42 6.00
N THR A 73 0.76 -6.20 5.20
CA THR A 73 0.85 -6.03 3.75
C THR A 73 0.94 -7.39 3.05
N PHE A 74 0.83 -7.38 1.72
CA PHE A 74 0.94 -8.58 0.90
C PHE A 74 2.10 -8.39 -0.08
N VAL A 75 2.87 -9.44 -0.26
CA VAL A 75 4.04 -9.46 -1.14
C VAL A 75 4.05 -10.74 -1.95
N PRO A 76 4.69 -10.76 -3.14
CA PRO A 76 4.89 -11.98 -3.89
C PRO A 76 5.48 -13.09 -3.01
N THR A 77 5.04 -14.33 -3.22
CA THR A 77 5.51 -15.48 -2.43
C THR A 77 7.02 -15.69 -2.56
N ALA A 78 7.58 -15.35 -3.73
CA ALA A 78 9.00 -15.39 -4.01
C ALA A 78 9.81 -14.23 -3.38
N PHE A 79 9.16 -13.18 -2.87
CA PHE A 79 9.84 -12.02 -2.28
C PHE A 79 10.62 -12.42 -1.02
N ARG A 80 11.87 -11.94 -0.91
CA ARG A 80 12.81 -12.24 0.19
C ARG A 80 13.30 -11.00 0.95
N GLY A 81 12.99 -9.80 0.46
CA GLY A 81 13.39 -8.54 1.08
C GLY A 81 12.50 -8.12 2.26
N PRO A 82 12.80 -6.96 2.86
CA PRO A 82 11.93 -6.32 3.85
C PRO A 82 10.68 -5.75 3.14
N ALA A 83 9.50 -6.23 3.52
CA ALA A 83 8.25 -5.85 2.87
C ALA A 83 7.83 -4.43 3.23
N LEU A 84 7.18 -3.72 2.31
CA LEU A 84 6.61 -2.40 2.55
C LEU A 84 5.12 -2.39 2.25
N CYS A 85 4.35 -1.67 3.06
CA CYS A 85 2.96 -1.39 2.71
C CYS A 85 2.89 -0.25 1.68
N PRO A 86 1.76 -0.07 0.98
CA PRO A 86 1.62 0.97 -0.05
C PRO A 86 1.89 2.41 0.41
N ARG A 87 1.89 2.67 1.72
CA ARG A 87 2.24 3.99 2.28
C ARG A 87 3.74 4.26 2.33
N HIS A 88 4.54 3.22 2.53
CA HIS A 88 6.01 3.31 2.66
C HIS A 88 6.75 2.83 1.43
N ASP A 89 6.07 2.11 0.54
CA ASP A 89 6.62 1.70 -0.75
C ASP A 89 6.69 2.87 -1.73
N HIS A 90 7.75 2.90 -2.55
CA HIS A 90 7.98 3.89 -3.59
C HIS A 90 8.43 3.22 -4.88
N ARG A 91 7.97 3.72 -6.00
CA ARG A 91 8.31 3.21 -7.33
C ARG A 91 9.32 4.13 -8.02
N PRO A 92 10.17 3.60 -8.92
CA PRO A 92 10.93 4.43 -9.83
C PRO A 92 10.01 5.42 -10.55
N GLY A 93 10.36 6.71 -10.51
CA GLY A 93 9.55 7.82 -11.01
C GLY A 93 8.75 8.56 -9.94
N ASP A 94 8.58 8.01 -8.73
CA ASP A 94 7.83 8.67 -7.67
C ASP A 94 8.52 9.96 -7.21
N LEU A 95 7.72 11.03 -7.07
CA LEU A 95 8.14 12.30 -6.48
C LEU A 95 7.99 12.23 -4.96
N VAL A 96 9.11 12.32 -4.25
CA VAL A 96 9.18 12.26 -2.79
C VAL A 96 9.86 13.51 -2.22
N ARG A 97 9.74 13.70 -0.90
CA ARG A 97 10.49 14.65 -0.10
C ARG A 97 11.40 13.90 0.85
N ASP A 98 12.62 14.39 1.00
CA ASP A 98 13.50 13.99 2.09
C ASP A 98 12.99 14.63 3.38
N ARG A 99 12.62 13.81 4.36
CA ARG A 99 12.13 14.29 5.67
C ARG A 99 13.12 15.19 6.39
N GLU A 100 14.43 14.97 6.20
CA GLU A 100 15.47 15.73 6.90
C GLU A 100 15.65 17.14 6.35
N THR A 101 15.48 17.31 5.03
CA THR A 101 15.78 18.58 4.34
C THR A 101 14.54 19.28 3.78
N GLY A 102 13.43 18.56 3.62
CA GLY A 102 12.24 19.02 2.92
C GLY A 102 12.39 19.09 1.40
N THR A 103 13.59 18.84 0.86
CA THR A 103 13.90 18.93 -0.57
C THR A 103 13.25 17.79 -1.33
N ARG A 104 12.87 18.06 -2.58
CA ARG A 104 12.20 17.09 -3.45
C ARG A 104 13.20 16.20 -4.18
N LEU A 105 12.87 14.91 -4.30
CA LEU A 105 13.65 13.91 -5.00
C LEU A 105 12.76 13.08 -5.92
N ILE A 106 13.35 12.52 -6.97
CA ILE A 106 12.76 11.45 -7.76
C ILE A 106 13.38 10.14 -7.34
N VAL A 107 12.56 9.15 -7.00
CA VAL A 107 13.01 7.77 -6.79
C VAL A 107 13.42 7.18 -8.13
N VAL A 108 14.61 6.59 -8.19
CA VAL A 108 15.14 5.96 -9.42
C VAL A 108 15.26 4.44 -9.30
N ALA A 109 15.33 3.90 -8.09
CA ALA A 109 15.32 2.45 -7.87
C ALA A 109 14.85 2.09 -6.45
N ALA A 110 14.16 0.96 -6.34
CA ALA A 110 14.03 0.20 -5.10
C ALA A 110 15.12 -0.88 -5.09
N THR A 111 15.87 -1.02 -3.99
CA THR A 111 16.97 -2.00 -3.92
C THR A 111 16.54 -3.34 -3.31
N ASP A 112 15.41 -3.38 -2.60
CA ASP A 112 14.98 -4.50 -1.74
C ASP A 112 16.02 -4.95 -0.68
N GLU A 113 17.10 -4.18 -0.52
CA GLU A 113 18.17 -4.44 0.43
C GLU A 113 18.04 -3.52 1.65
N ARG A 114 18.44 -4.05 2.81
CA ARG A 114 18.35 -3.33 4.09
C ARG A 114 19.39 -2.22 4.18
N ALA A 115 19.06 -1.16 4.91
CA ALA A 115 19.96 -0.04 5.15
C ALA A 115 21.28 -0.43 5.85
N ASP A 116 21.28 -1.51 6.64
CA ASP A 116 22.48 -2.08 7.27
C ASP A 116 23.30 -3.02 6.37
N ARG A 117 22.94 -3.13 5.09
CA ARG A 117 23.68 -3.93 4.10
C ARG A 117 24.09 -3.14 2.87
N VAL A 118 23.43 -2.03 2.58
CA VAL A 118 23.76 -1.17 1.44
C VAL A 118 24.82 -0.16 1.83
N GLU A 119 25.93 -0.14 1.10
CA GLU A 119 26.97 0.87 1.22
C GLU A 119 26.67 2.09 0.33
N THR A 120 27.01 3.28 0.83
CA THR A 120 27.06 4.50 0.04
C THR A 120 28.32 4.53 -0.83
N VAL A 121 28.39 5.47 -1.76
CA VAL A 121 29.59 5.72 -2.58
C VAL A 121 30.85 6.06 -1.77
N GLU A 122 30.68 6.44 -0.49
CA GLU A 122 31.76 6.76 0.45
C GLU A 122 32.18 5.54 1.29
N GLY A 123 31.65 4.34 1.00
CA GLY A 123 32.01 3.10 1.68
C GLY A 123 31.41 2.95 3.09
N ARG A 124 30.37 3.72 3.42
CA ARG A 124 29.66 3.63 4.71
C ARG A 124 28.27 3.03 4.49
N LEU A 125 27.81 2.17 5.40
CA LEU A 125 26.45 1.66 5.36
C LEU A 125 25.42 2.78 5.46
N VAL A 126 24.34 2.68 4.71
CA VAL A 126 23.24 3.66 4.70
C VAL A 126 22.70 3.88 6.12
N ALA A 127 22.52 2.80 6.90
CA ALA A 127 22.06 2.87 8.29
C ALA A 127 23.05 3.60 9.23
N ASN A 128 24.34 3.60 8.92
CA ASN A 128 25.38 4.20 9.75
C ASN A 128 25.68 5.66 9.36
N TYR A 129 24.99 6.19 8.35
CA TYR A 129 25.15 7.58 7.97
C TYR A 129 24.53 8.49 9.05
N PRO A 130 25.20 9.55 9.53
CA PRO A 130 24.72 10.33 10.68
C PRO A 130 23.30 10.89 10.52
N THR A 131 22.91 11.35 9.33
CA THR A 131 21.55 11.85 9.05
C THR A 131 20.50 10.73 8.92
N ASN A 132 20.89 9.46 9.08
CA ASN A 132 20.00 8.31 9.08
C ASN A 132 19.86 7.66 10.47
N ALA A 133 20.40 8.27 11.54
CA ALA A 133 20.40 7.68 12.88
C ALA A 133 18.99 7.40 13.43
N ASP A 134 18.00 8.20 13.05
CA ASP A 134 16.60 8.08 13.49
C ASP A 134 15.76 7.13 12.61
N TYR A 135 16.40 6.34 11.75
CA TYR A 135 15.74 5.45 10.79
C TYR A 135 16.12 3.99 11.05
N GLY A 136 15.19 3.08 10.76
CA GLY A 136 15.38 1.66 11.01
C GLY A 136 16.47 1.06 10.11
N ALA A 137 17.49 0.45 10.73
CA ALA A 137 18.55 -0.28 10.03
C ALA A 137 18.04 -1.44 9.13
N HIS A 138 16.86 -1.96 9.45
CA HIS A 138 16.20 -3.05 8.74
C HIS A 138 15.29 -2.56 7.60
N GLU A 139 15.10 -1.25 7.46
CA GLU A 139 14.30 -0.69 6.37
C GLU A 139 15.00 -0.91 5.02
N PRO A 140 14.24 -1.18 3.95
CA PRO A 140 14.80 -1.21 2.61
C PRO A 140 15.32 0.16 2.19
N VAL A 141 16.30 0.13 1.28
CA VAL A 141 16.89 1.33 0.69
C VAL A 141 16.27 1.65 -0.66
N PHE A 142 15.98 2.92 -0.86
CA PHE A 142 15.65 3.50 -2.15
C PHE A 142 16.80 4.35 -2.66
N ARG A 143 17.04 4.32 -3.97
CA ARG A 143 17.93 5.26 -4.63
C ARG A 143 17.09 6.40 -5.19
N ALA A 144 17.51 7.64 -4.94
CA ALA A 144 16.83 8.84 -5.40
C ALA A 144 17.82 9.93 -5.83
N VAL A 145 17.33 10.87 -6.63
CA VAL A 145 18.08 12.02 -7.14
C VAL A 145 17.38 13.31 -6.73
N TYR A 146 18.12 14.32 -6.29
CA TYR A 146 17.54 15.62 -5.95
C TYR A 146 17.08 16.34 -7.20
N LEU A 147 15.84 16.82 -7.22
CA LEU A 147 15.27 17.50 -8.39
C LEU A 147 16.10 18.71 -8.82
N ASP A 148 16.54 19.52 -7.86
CA ASP A 148 17.29 20.76 -8.12
C ASP A 148 18.69 20.50 -8.69
N SER A 149 19.18 19.27 -8.62
CA SER A 149 20.46 18.85 -9.21
C SER A 149 20.35 18.40 -10.67
N LEU A 150 19.14 18.21 -11.21
CA LEU A 150 18.95 17.75 -12.57
C LEU A 150 19.32 18.86 -13.57
N ARG A 151 20.34 18.60 -14.38
CA ARG A 151 20.75 19.45 -15.50
C ARG A 151 20.64 18.65 -16.80
N ARG A 152 20.43 19.34 -17.93
CA ARG A 152 20.14 18.73 -19.24
C ARG A 152 21.22 17.75 -19.70
N ASP A 153 22.49 17.99 -19.32
CA ASP A 153 23.66 17.21 -19.78
C ASP A 153 24.67 16.92 -18.65
N GLY A 154 24.23 16.95 -17.38
CA GLY A 154 25.09 16.73 -16.22
C GLY A 154 25.03 15.31 -15.67
N ASP A 155 26.14 14.84 -15.07
CA ASP A 155 26.10 13.63 -14.25
C ASP A 155 25.19 13.86 -13.03
N VAL A 156 24.31 12.90 -12.76
CA VAL A 156 23.30 13.01 -11.70
C VAL A 156 23.68 12.07 -10.57
N ARG A 157 24.09 12.65 -9.44
CA ARG A 157 24.45 11.88 -8.26
C ARG A 157 23.21 11.19 -7.68
N ARG A 158 23.29 9.87 -7.55
CA ARG A 158 22.26 9.03 -6.92
C ARG A 158 22.60 8.87 -5.44
N TYR A 159 21.60 9.08 -4.60
CA TYR A 159 21.70 8.96 -3.16
C TYR A 159 20.84 7.81 -2.67
N ALA A 160 21.26 7.17 -1.57
CA ALA A 160 20.59 6.03 -0.97
C ALA A 160 19.93 6.44 0.34
N PHE A 161 18.64 6.13 0.51
CA PHE A 161 17.83 6.55 1.65
C PHE A 161 17.05 5.38 2.24
N PRO A 162 16.93 5.28 3.58
CA PRO A 162 15.95 4.41 4.23
C PRO A 162 14.52 4.76 3.78
N ALA A 163 13.65 3.75 3.71
CA ALA A 163 12.27 3.89 3.23
C ALA A 163 11.49 5.01 3.93
N SER A 164 11.53 5.08 5.27
CA SER A 164 10.74 6.02 6.05
C SER A 164 11.29 7.46 6.04
N ARG A 165 12.49 7.68 5.48
CA ARG A 165 13.04 9.02 5.20
C ARG A 165 12.37 9.68 4.00
N LEU A 166 11.88 8.89 3.06
CA LEU A 166 11.21 9.39 1.86
C LEU A 166 9.71 9.50 2.09
N GLN A 167 9.20 10.72 2.03
CA GLN A 167 7.78 11.02 2.16
C GLN A 167 7.18 11.32 0.79
N ARG A 168 6.07 10.66 0.44
CA ARG A 168 5.36 11.00 -0.81
C ARG A 168 4.93 12.47 -0.77
N VAL A 169 5.18 13.19 -1.86
CA VAL A 169 4.58 14.51 -2.02
C VAL A 169 3.11 14.28 -2.36
N GLY A 170 2.21 14.60 -1.44
CA GLY A 170 0.79 14.56 -1.73
C GLY A 170 0.51 15.36 -3.00
N THR A 171 -0.02 14.71 -4.03
CA THR A 171 -0.72 15.43 -5.09
C THR A 171 -1.84 16.16 -4.38
N ARG A 172 -1.80 17.50 -4.33
CA ARG A 172 -3.01 18.26 -4.02
C ARG A 172 -4.00 17.89 -5.11
N VAL A 173 -4.84 16.90 -4.86
CA VAL A 173 -6.14 16.83 -5.51
C VAL A 173 -6.86 18.05 -4.93
N THR A 174 -6.99 19.09 -5.74
CA THR A 174 -7.93 20.18 -5.46
C THR A 174 -9.30 19.54 -5.42
N ASP A 175 -9.76 19.23 -4.21
CA ASP A 175 -11.15 18.92 -3.95
C ASP A 175 -11.91 20.25 -4.00
N ASP A 176 -12.16 20.73 -5.22
CA ASP A 176 -13.20 21.72 -5.48
C ASP A 176 -14.54 20.99 -5.35
N THR A 177 -14.96 20.80 -4.10
CA THR A 177 -16.38 20.68 -3.79
C THR A 177 -16.79 21.91 -2.99
N ASP A 178 -17.10 22.96 -3.74
CA ASP A 178 -18.07 23.98 -3.35
C ASP A 178 -19.35 23.25 -2.91
N THR A 179 -19.47 23.01 -1.60
CA THR A 179 -20.77 22.71 -0.99
C THR A 179 -21.32 24.02 -0.49
N GLU A 180 -22.22 24.57 -1.32
CA GLU A 180 -23.14 25.65 -0.98
C GLU A 180 -23.62 25.52 0.46
N SER A 181 -23.22 26.50 1.27
CA SER A 181 -23.81 26.74 2.58
C SER A 181 -25.25 27.21 2.38
N ARG A 182 -26.22 26.29 2.44
CA ARG A 182 -27.63 26.65 2.64
C ARG A 182 -27.78 27.26 4.03
N PRO A 183 -28.26 28.51 4.18
CA PRO A 183 -28.62 29.02 5.49
C PRO A 183 -29.92 28.36 5.98
N SER A 184 -29.95 28.05 7.27
CA SER A 184 -31.09 27.53 8.03
C SER A 184 -32.29 28.47 7.96
N PRO A 185 -33.54 27.97 8.04
CA PRO A 185 -34.71 28.84 8.05
C PRO A 185 -34.88 29.43 9.46
N THR A 186 -34.86 30.75 9.56
CA THR A 186 -35.32 31.47 10.74
C THR A 186 -36.85 31.53 10.69
N GLU A 187 -37.50 31.03 11.73
CA GLU A 187 -38.88 31.34 12.04
C GLU A 187 -38.97 32.81 12.47
N GLU A 188 -39.83 33.59 11.83
CA GLU A 188 -40.44 34.79 12.44
C GLU A 188 -41.74 35.11 11.73
N GLY A 189 -42.80 35.24 12.53
CA GLY A 189 -44.17 35.30 12.06
C GLY A 189 -44.74 36.70 11.82
N THR A 190 -46.01 36.65 11.44
CA THR A 190 -47.08 37.62 11.71
C THR A 190 -47.38 38.68 10.63
N ALA A 191 -48.64 38.61 10.20
CA ALA A 191 -49.60 39.68 9.94
C ALA A 191 -50.07 39.86 8.48
N SER A 192 -51.40 39.88 8.40
CA SER A 192 -52.35 39.88 7.28
C SER A 192 -52.24 41.07 6.31
N PRO A 193 -53.08 41.08 5.24
CA PRO A 193 -54.35 41.80 5.37
C PRO A 193 -55.58 41.16 4.68
N THR A 194 -56.74 41.38 5.32
CA THR A 194 -58.09 41.72 4.84
C THR A 194 -58.45 41.62 3.35
N THR A 195 -59.50 40.85 3.02
CA THR A 195 -60.80 41.18 2.37
C THR A 195 -61.52 39.84 2.05
N ALA A 196 -62.82 39.62 2.16
CA ALA A 196 -64.03 40.43 2.30
C ALA A 196 -65.10 39.65 3.10
#